data_AF-A0AAV9C8K2-F1
#
_entry.id   AF-A0AAV9C8K2-F1
#
_cell.length_a   1.000
_cell.length_b   1.000
_cell.length_c   1.000
_cell.angle_alpha   90.00
_cell.angle_beta   90.00
_cell.angle_gamma   90.00
#
_symmetry.space_group_name_H-M   'P 1'
#
loop_
_entity.id
_entity.type
_entity.pdbx_description
1 polymer ?
#
loop_
_entity_poly.entity_id
_entity_poly.type
_entity_poly.pdbx_seq_one_letter_code
_entity_poly.pdbx_strand_id
1 'polypeptide(L)'
;MLGFVWLDDPVETATDDHLLPPIRISSDTSNFPYSHPTGDRSAIRITRIVSETLRSNAFKDRNIHWLVMCDDDTVFVPDNLVRVLNKYDHRQFYYIGSISESHLQNIYFSYNMAYGGGGFAISYPLAVTLEKMQDQCVMKYPNLYGSDDRMHACMAELGVPLTREPGFHQFDIYGDPFGLLAAHPVTPLVSLHHLDLFEPVFPNMTPADAVNRLFEPTRFDSAAIAQQSICYVEGKWTVSVSWGFAVQVIRGVVTPREMELPARTFQNWYPSADYKEFSFNTRALFRQPCQKPFVYYFSTVRYDKDSERTVTDYVRQTSEAPQCKWKMESPEYIERVVVYKKPDPSLWNKVSNLNVLIVFYVCNY
;
A
#
# COMPACT_ATOMS: atom_id res chain seq x y z
N MET A 1 -9.05 -11.01 -12.51
CA MET A 1 -10.03 -10.14 -11.84
C MET A 1 -10.92 -9.49 -12.90
N LEU A 2 -12.14 -9.12 -12.55
CA LEU A 2 -13.04 -8.33 -13.40
C LEU A 2 -13.10 -6.93 -12.78
N GLY A 3 -12.73 -5.91 -13.55
CA GLY A 3 -12.72 -4.52 -13.08
C GLY A 3 -13.82 -3.69 -13.76
N PHE A 4 -14.30 -2.68 -13.07
CA PHE A 4 -15.23 -1.67 -13.59
C PHE A 4 -14.77 -0.30 -13.13
N VAL A 5 -14.92 0.71 -13.98
CA VAL A 5 -14.74 2.12 -13.60
C VAL A 5 -16.13 2.73 -13.44
N TRP A 6 -16.39 3.31 -12.27
CA TRP A 6 -17.65 3.99 -11.99
C TRP A 6 -17.49 5.49 -12.15
N LEU A 7 -18.37 6.08 -12.95
CA LEU A 7 -18.40 7.52 -13.22
C LEU A 7 -19.77 8.11 -12.85
N ASP A 8 -19.76 9.42 -12.72
CA ASP A 8 -20.96 10.22 -12.46
C ASP A 8 -21.80 10.42 -13.72
N ASP A 9 -21.11 10.73 -14.82
CA ASP A 9 -21.73 11.07 -16.10
C ASP A 9 -21.09 10.25 -17.24
N PRO A 10 -21.83 10.02 -18.34
CA PRO A 10 -21.25 9.40 -19.53
C PRO A 10 -20.09 10.22 -20.09
N VAL A 11 -19.03 9.53 -20.51
CA VAL A 11 -17.88 10.12 -21.19
C VAL A 11 -17.82 9.65 -22.65
N GLU A 12 -17.22 10.48 -23.51
CA GLU A 12 -17.00 10.12 -24.91
C GLU A 12 -16.06 8.92 -25.02
N THR A 13 -16.43 7.94 -25.84
CA THR A 13 -15.62 6.74 -26.04
C THR A 13 -14.56 6.96 -27.11
N ALA A 14 -13.29 6.68 -26.81
CA ALA A 14 -12.21 6.68 -27.78
C ALA A 14 -12.02 5.29 -28.43
N THR A 15 -11.25 5.23 -29.53
CA THR A 15 -11.02 3.98 -30.29
C THR A 15 -10.32 2.90 -29.46
N ASP A 16 -9.50 3.30 -28.50
CA ASP A 16 -8.66 2.40 -27.70
C ASP A 16 -9.31 1.98 -26.38
N ASP A 17 -10.53 2.45 -26.10
CA ASP A 17 -11.26 2.16 -24.85
C ASP A 17 -11.58 0.67 -24.66
N HIS A 18 -11.53 -0.11 -25.73
CA HIS A 18 -11.67 -1.57 -25.66
C HIS A 18 -10.56 -2.25 -24.85
N LEU A 19 -9.45 -1.55 -24.57
CA LEU A 19 -8.36 -2.00 -23.70
C LEU A 19 -8.58 -1.63 -22.23
N LEU A 20 -9.56 -0.77 -21.93
CA LEU A 20 -9.86 -0.27 -20.57
C LEU A 20 -10.94 -1.11 -19.89
N PRO A 21 -11.01 -1.09 -18.54
CA PRO A 21 -12.12 -1.71 -17.83
C PRO A 21 -13.46 -1.07 -18.24
N PRO A 22 -14.56 -1.84 -18.33
CA PRO A 22 -15.85 -1.29 -18.71
C PRO A 22 -16.32 -0.17 -17.76
N ILE A 23 -16.81 0.91 -18.35
CA ILE A 23 -17.39 2.04 -17.62
C ILE A 23 -18.81 1.68 -17.13
N ARG A 24 -19.16 2.17 -15.94
CA ARG A 24 -20.49 2.12 -15.32
C ARG A 24 -20.87 3.51 -14.86
N ILE A 25 -22.14 3.87 -15.04
CA ILE A 25 -22.65 5.18 -14.64
C ILE A 25 -23.50 5.00 -13.39
N SER A 26 -23.21 5.80 -12.37
CA SER A 26 -23.94 5.79 -11.10
C SER A 26 -25.40 6.21 -11.32
N SER A 27 -26.32 5.51 -10.65
CA SER A 27 -27.74 5.84 -10.69
C SER A 27 -28.04 7.17 -10.00
N ASP A 28 -29.21 7.77 -10.31
CA ASP A 28 -29.63 9.04 -9.73
C ASP A 28 -29.72 8.96 -8.19
N THR A 29 -29.15 9.97 -7.53
CA THR A 29 -29.11 10.12 -6.07
C THR A 29 -29.82 11.38 -5.58
N SER A 30 -30.61 12.05 -6.43
CA SER A 30 -31.38 13.26 -6.09
C SER A 30 -32.24 13.10 -4.83
N ASN A 31 -32.81 11.91 -4.62
CA ASN A 31 -33.69 11.60 -3.49
C ASN A 31 -32.96 11.34 -2.15
N PHE A 32 -31.62 11.24 -2.15
CA PHE A 32 -30.86 10.97 -0.92
C PHE A 32 -30.52 12.30 -0.20
N PRO A 33 -30.82 12.45 1.10
CA PRO A 33 -30.43 13.65 1.83
C PRO A 33 -28.90 13.72 2.01
N TYR A 34 -28.34 14.93 1.94
CA TYR A 34 -26.94 15.23 2.27
C TYR A 34 -26.88 16.53 3.05
N SER A 35 -26.26 16.51 4.23
CA SER A 35 -26.28 17.63 5.18
C SER A 35 -24.91 17.95 5.79
N HIS A 36 -23.85 17.21 5.43
CA HIS A 36 -22.51 17.49 5.92
C HIS A 36 -22.02 18.85 5.36
N PRO A 37 -21.47 19.75 6.19
CA PRO A 37 -21.19 21.13 5.78
C PRO A 37 -20.02 21.30 4.79
N THR A 38 -19.05 20.38 4.81
CA THR A 38 -17.78 20.53 4.07
C THR A 38 -17.41 19.34 3.18
N GLY A 39 -18.35 18.43 2.90
CA GLY A 39 -18.09 17.27 2.04
C GLY A 39 -18.84 17.37 0.71
N ASP A 40 -18.58 16.42 -0.20
CA ASP A 40 -19.20 16.38 -1.52
C ASP A 40 -20.38 15.40 -1.57
N ARG A 41 -21.45 15.78 -2.28
CA ARG A 41 -22.63 14.94 -2.49
C ARG A 41 -22.31 13.69 -3.32
N SER A 42 -21.26 13.72 -4.15
CA SER A 42 -20.73 12.59 -4.91
C SER A 42 -20.45 11.37 -4.03
N ALA A 43 -20.13 11.58 -2.74
CA ALA A 43 -19.94 10.52 -1.76
C ALA A 43 -21.12 9.55 -1.66
N ILE A 44 -22.36 10.01 -1.89
CA ILE A 44 -23.55 9.13 -1.92
C ILE A 44 -23.45 8.13 -3.07
N ARG A 45 -23.01 8.57 -4.25
CA ARG A 45 -22.83 7.71 -5.43
C ARG A 45 -21.71 6.71 -5.19
N ILE A 46 -20.56 7.18 -4.71
CA ILE A 46 -19.39 6.33 -4.39
C ILE A 46 -19.77 5.24 -3.37
N THR A 47 -20.51 5.58 -2.31
CA THR A 47 -21.02 4.63 -1.31
C THR A 47 -21.78 3.46 -1.96
N ARG A 48 -22.55 3.73 -3.02
CA ARG A 48 -23.49 2.79 -3.61
C ARG A 48 -22.87 1.87 -4.67
N ILE A 49 -21.61 2.08 -5.05
CA ILE A 49 -20.91 1.32 -6.11
C ILE A 49 -21.02 -0.19 -5.92
N VAL A 50 -20.83 -0.70 -4.70
CA VAL A 50 -20.91 -2.14 -4.40
C VAL A 50 -22.31 -2.69 -4.72
N SER A 51 -23.35 -2.00 -4.26
CA SER A 51 -24.75 -2.40 -4.46
C SER A 51 -25.19 -2.22 -5.91
N GLU A 52 -24.80 -1.13 -6.57
CA GLU A 52 -25.12 -0.91 -7.97
C GLU A 52 -24.43 -1.93 -8.89
N THR A 53 -23.20 -2.34 -8.55
CA THR A 53 -22.52 -3.41 -9.29
C THR A 53 -23.30 -4.73 -9.18
N LEU A 54 -23.81 -5.09 -7.99
CA LEU A 54 -24.66 -6.27 -7.81
C LEU A 54 -25.96 -6.19 -8.63
N ARG A 55 -26.59 -5.02 -8.68
CA ARG A 55 -27.84 -4.78 -9.45
C ARG A 55 -27.61 -4.84 -10.97
N SER A 56 -26.42 -4.51 -11.44
CA SER A 56 -26.09 -4.37 -12.87
C SER A 56 -25.99 -5.69 -13.66
N ASN A 57 -26.31 -6.84 -13.06
CA ASN A 57 -26.08 -8.18 -13.62
C ASN A 57 -24.61 -8.45 -14.02
N ALA A 58 -23.65 -7.62 -13.55
CA ALA A 58 -22.23 -7.75 -13.86
C ALA A 58 -21.63 -9.12 -13.52
N PHE A 59 -22.26 -9.84 -12.60
CA PHE A 59 -21.80 -11.13 -12.10
C PHE A 59 -22.63 -12.32 -12.59
N LYS A 60 -23.54 -12.11 -13.56
CA LYS A 60 -24.36 -13.19 -14.11
C LYS A 60 -23.48 -14.34 -14.60
N ASP A 61 -23.84 -15.57 -14.20
CA ASP A 61 -23.15 -16.82 -14.52
C ASP A 61 -21.68 -16.90 -14.03
N ARG A 62 -21.30 -16.09 -13.03
CA ARG A 62 -19.94 -16.10 -12.44
C ARG A 62 -19.94 -16.48 -10.97
N ASN A 63 -18.91 -17.22 -10.57
CA ASN A 63 -18.63 -17.52 -9.17
C ASN A 63 -17.77 -16.41 -8.56
N ILE A 64 -18.41 -15.42 -7.94
CA ILE A 64 -17.74 -14.28 -7.30
C ILE A 64 -17.61 -14.55 -5.80
N HIS A 65 -16.39 -14.43 -5.28
CA HIS A 65 -16.11 -14.62 -3.84
C HIS A 65 -15.97 -13.30 -3.09
N TRP A 66 -15.38 -12.30 -3.75
CA TRP A 66 -15.03 -11.02 -3.15
C TRP A 66 -15.34 -9.89 -4.15
N LEU A 67 -15.86 -8.78 -3.62
CA LEU A 67 -15.92 -7.50 -4.32
C LEU A 67 -14.86 -6.58 -3.70
N VAL A 68 -14.07 -5.93 -4.52
CA VAL A 68 -13.01 -5.02 -4.07
C VAL A 68 -13.29 -3.64 -4.63
N MET A 69 -13.23 -2.62 -3.78
CA MET A 69 -13.47 -1.22 -4.10
C MET A 69 -12.24 -0.39 -3.71
N CYS A 70 -11.93 0.61 -4.52
CA CYS A 70 -10.85 1.57 -4.29
C CYS A 70 -11.09 2.86 -5.08
N ASP A 71 -10.27 3.86 -4.78
CA ASP A 71 -10.21 5.11 -5.53
C ASP A 71 -9.41 4.95 -6.84
N ASP A 72 -9.49 5.94 -7.72
CA ASP A 72 -8.93 5.93 -9.08
C ASP A 72 -7.41 6.13 -9.16
N ASP A 73 -6.81 6.51 -8.04
CA ASP A 73 -5.38 6.79 -7.85
C ASP A 73 -4.69 5.74 -6.96
N THR A 74 -5.36 4.59 -6.80
CA THR A 74 -4.90 3.46 -5.97
C THR A 74 -4.42 2.31 -6.83
N VAL A 75 -3.28 1.73 -6.46
CA VAL A 75 -2.76 0.52 -7.12
C VAL A 75 -2.77 -0.67 -6.19
N PHE A 76 -3.12 -1.83 -6.72
CA PHE A 76 -3.09 -3.11 -6.01
C PHE A 76 -1.97 -4.00 -6.53
N VAL A 77 -1.40 -4.83 -5.65
CA VAL A 77 -0.62 -6.01 -6.01
C VAL A 77 -1.58 -7.22 -6.04
N PRO A 78 -2.06 -7.66 -7.22
CA PRO A 78 -3.12 -8.65 -7.37
C PRO A 78 -2.91 -9.96 -6.61
N ASP A 79 -1.71 -10.52 -6.71
CA ASP A 79 -1.38 -11.79 -6.09
C ASP A 79 -1.37 -11.67 -4.56
N ASN A 80 -0.99 -10.51 -4.03
CA ASN A 80 -0.99 -10.25 -2.59
C ASN A 80 -2.41 -10.06 -2.08
N LEU A 81 -3.27 -9.36 -2.83
CA LEU A 81 -4.70 -9.27 -2.54
C LEU A 81 -5.34 -10.66 -2.47
N VAL A 82 -5.15 -11.50 -3.49
CA VAL A 82 -5.68 -12.88 -3.50
C VAL A 82 -5.13 -13.69 -2.33
N ARG A 83 -3.84 -13.58 -2.03
CA ARG A 83 -3.21 -14.27 -0.90
C ARG A 83 -3.82 -13.87 0.44
N VAL A 84 -4.08 -12.58 0.64
CA VAL A 84 -4.72 -12.07 1.86
C VAL A 84 -6.16 -12.57 1.96
N LEU A 85 -6.94 -12.49 0.89
CA LEU A 85 -8.34 -12.92 0.87
C LEU A 85 -8.51 -14.43 1.06
N ASN A 86 -7.54 -15.23 0.61
CA ASN A 86 -7.54 -16.69 0.80
C ASN A 86 -7.40 -17.14 2.27
N LYS A 87 -7.07 -16.22 3.20
CA LYS A 87 -7.06 -16.51 4.64
C LYS A 87 -8.47 -16.67 5.21
N TYR A 88 -9.48 -16.17 4.50
CA TYR A 88 -10.84 -16.02 5.00
C TYR A 88 -11.83 -16.92 4.25
N ASP A 89 -12.79 -17.49 4.98
CA ASP A 89 -13.90 -18.22 4.36
C ASP A 89 -14.86 -17.21 3.69
N HIS A 90 -14.73 -17.04 2.38
CA HIS A 90 -15.53 -16.12 1.56
C HIS A 90 -17.05 -16.33 1.64
N ARG A 91 -17.52 -17.42 2.26
CA ARG A 91 -18.94 -17.70 2.50
C ARG A 91 -19.48 -17.01 3.76
N GLN A 92 -18.60 -16.48 4.62
CA GLN A 92 -18.96 -15.71 5.82
C GLN A 92 -18.94 -14.20 5.52
N PHE A 93 -19.42 -13.39 6.45
CA PHE A 93 -19.40 -11.94 6.31
C PHE A 93 -18.04 -11.36 6.69
N TYR A 94 -17.38 -10.75 5.72
CA TYR A 94 -16.11 -10.09 5.89
C TYR A 94 -16.10 -8.73 5.19
N TYR A 95 -15.71 -7.70 5.95
CA TYR A 95 -15.34 -6.37 5.49
C TYR A 95 -13.85 -6.18 5.82
N ILE A 96 -12.99 -6.28 4.82
CA ILE A 96 -11.53 -6.37 4.96
C ILE A 96 -10.87 -5.13 4.37
N GLY A 97 -9.98 -4.48 5.11
CA GLY A 97 -9.21 -3.33 4.66
C GLY A 97 -8.33 -2.81 5.79
N SER A 98 -7.95 -1.54 5.76
CA SER A 98 -7.15 -0.94 6.83
C SER A 98 -7.59 0.48 7.18
N ILE A 99 -7.06 0.94 8.31
CA ILE A 99 -7.20 2.31 8.80
C ILE A 99 -6.20 3.24 8.11
N SER A 100 -6.33 4.54 8.33
CA SER A 100 -5.36 5.53 7.88
C SER A 100 -4.05 5.49 8.69
N GLU A 101 -2.95 5.82 8.05
CA GLU A 101 -1.65 6.12 8.66
C GLU A 101 -1.72 7.37 9.57
N SER A 102 -2.73 8.22 9.41
CA SER A 102 -2.97 9.40 10.24
C SER A 102 -3.88 9.08 11.44
N HIS A 103 -3.37 9.32 12.65
CA HIS A 103 -4.10 9.16 13.91
C HIS A 103 -5.35 10.04 13.98
N LEU A 104 -5.24 11.30 13.53
CA LEU A 104 -6.35 12.24 13.54
C LEU A 104 -7.44 11.85 12.56
N GLN A 105 -7.08 11.38 11.36
CA GLN A 105 -8.05 10.82 10.42
C GLN A 105 -8.90 9.74 11.12
N ASN A 106 -8.24 8.79 11.80
CA ASN A 106 -8.91 7.70 12.48
C ASN A 106 -9.76 8.14 13.69
N ILE A 107 -9.39 9.23 14.37
CA ILE A 107 -10.21 9.83 15.44
C ILE A 107 -11.45 10.50 14.86
N TYR A 108 -11.29 11.28 13.80
CA TYR A 108 -12.40 12.05 13.22
C TYR A 108 -13.41 11.16 12.50
N PHE A 109 -12.93 10.11 11.84
CA PHE A 109 -13.79 9.16 11.14
C PHE A 109 -14.00 7.90 11.98
N SER A 110 -13.11 6.91 11.91
CA SER A 110 -13.19 5.73 12.77
C SER A 110 -11.96 4.84 12.64
N TYR A 111 -11.51 4.29 13.77
CA TYR A 111 -10.59 3.14 13.79
C TYR A 111 -11.23 1.83 13.30
N ASN A 112 -12.56 1.78 13.15
CA ASN A 112 -13.30 0.60 12.71
C ASN A 112 -13.77 0.70 11.24
N MET A 113 -13.30 1.70 10.50
CA MET A 113 -13.60 1.93 9.08
C MET A 113 -12.42 1.51 8.21
N ALA A 114 -12.67 0.79 7.11
CA ALA A 114 -11.69 0.70 6.06
C ALA A 114 -11.72 1.99 5.24
N TYR A 115 -10.58 2.61 5.05
CA TYR A 115 -10.46 3.78 4.19
C TYR A 115 -10.51 3.35 2.73
N GLY A 116 -11.35 4.03 1.94
CA GLY A 116 -11.70 3.70 0.56
C GLY A 116 -10.54 3.85 -0.40
N GLY A 117 -9.70 4.87 -0.20
CA GLY A 117 -8.47 5.06 -0.97
C GLY A 117 -7.53 3.87 -0.84
N GLY A 118 -7.18 3.47 0.38
CA GLY A 118 -6.41 2.23 0.61
C GLY A 118 -7.11 0.97 0.09
N GLY A 119 -8.41 1.07 -0.16
CA GLY A 119 -9.24 0.02 -0.73
C GLY A 119 -9.71 -0.98 0.31
N PHE A 120 -10.81 -1.66 -0.01
CA PHE A 120 -11.36 -2.69 0.84
C PHE A 120 -12.03 -3.80 0.02
N ALA A 121 -12.11 -4.97 0.64
CA ALA A 121 -12.79 -6.14 0.11
C ALA A 121 -14.02 -6.50 0.95
N ILE A 122 -15.11 -6.85 0.28
CA ILE A 122 -16.35 -7.35 0.88
C ILE A 122 -16.61 -8.75 0.34
N SER A 123 -16.84 -9.71 1.24
CA SER A 123 -17.27 -11.06 0.86
C SER A 123 -18.60 -11.01 0.12
N TYR A 124 -18.78 -11.84 -0.92
CA TYR A 124 -19.99 -11.81 -1.74
C TYR A 124 -21.32 -11.91 -0.94
N PRO A 125 -21.47 -12.80 0.07
CA PRO A 125 -22.70 -12.86 0.86
C PRO A 125 -22.99 -11.58 1.66
N LEU A 126 -21.94 -10.89 2.13
CA LEU A 126 -22.08 -9.59 2.79
C LEU A 126 -22.53 -8.52 1.79
N ALA A 127 -21.96 -8.48 0.59
CA ALA A 127 -22.37 -7.53 -0.43
C ALA A 127 -23.86 -7.70 -0.81
N VAL A 128 -24.34 -8.94 -0.95
CA VAL A 128 -25.76 -9.25 -1.19
C VAL A 128 -26.66 -8.79 -0.02
N THR A 129 -26.15 -8.85 1.20
CA THR A 129 -26.89 -8.39 2.39
C THR A 129 -26.92 -6.86 2.45
N LEU A 130 -25.79 -6.22 2.19
CA LEU A 130 -25.64 -4.77 2.10
C LEU A 130 -26.58 -4.18 1.05
N GLU A 131 -26.63 -4.75 -0.15
CA GLU A 131 -27.44 -4.24 -1.27
C GLU A 131 -28.93 -4.06 -0.92
N LYS A 132 -29.46 -4.94 -0.07
CA LYS A 132 -30.87 -4.92 0.36
C LYS A 132 -31.20 -3.77 1.31
N MET A 133 -30.21 -3.21 1.99
CA MET A 133 -30.42 -2.25 3.08
C MET A 133 -29.65 -0.94 2.93
N GLN A 134 -28.64 -0.90 2.05
CA GLN A 134 -27.70 0.22 1.95
C GLN A 134 -28.42 1.55 1.66
N ASP A 135 -29.39 1.55 0.75
CA ASP A 135 -30.10 2.80 0.41
C ASP A 135 -30.83 3.38 1.64
N GLN A 136 -31.43 2.53 2.48
CA GLN A 136 -32.08 2.96 3.73
C GLN A 136 -31.06 3.43 4.78
N CYS A 137 -29.92 2.75 4.89
CA CYS A 137 -28.81 3.17 5.75
C CYS A 137 -28.30 4.57 5.36
N VAL A 138 -28.02 4.80 4.07
CA VAL A 138 -27.52 6.08 3.58
C VAL A 138 -28.52 7.21 3.81
N MET A 139 -29.83 6.95 3.65
CA MET A 139 -30.88 7.93 3.98
C MET A 139 -30.93 8.28 5.47
N LYS A 140 -30.62 7.34 6.36
CA LYS A 140 -30.63 7.54 7.82
C LYS A 140 -29.50 8.43 8.31
N TYR A 141 -28.37 8.45 7.60
CA TYR A 141 -27.15 9.15 8.02
C TYR A 141 -26.70 10.24 7.01
N PRO A 142 -27.53 11.27 6.75
CA PRO A 142 -27.21 12.31 5.78
C PRO A 142 -26.06 13.22 6.21
N ASN A 143 -25.67 13.18 7.49
CA ASN A 143 -24.67 14.05 8.09
C ASN A 143 -23.26 13.44 8.07
N LEU A 144 -23.06 12.23 7.56
CA LEU A 144 -21.73 11.62 7.44
C LEU A 144 -20.94 12.28 6.31
N TYR A 145 -19.61 12.29 6.41
CA TYR A 145 -18.75 13.07 5.52
C TYR A 145 -18.67 12.44 4.12
N GLY A 146 -17.97 11.32 4.01
CA GLY A 146 -17.60 10.69 2.75
C GLY A 146 -18.30 9.36 2.51
N SER A 147 -17.84 8.63 1.50
CA SER A 147 -18.32 7.29 1.18
C SER A 147 -17.96 6.28 2.25
N ASP A 148 -16.73 6.36 2.76
CA ASP A 148 -16.17 5.34 3.66
C ASP A 148 -16.87 5.37 5.00
N ASP A 149 -17.16 6.58 5.50
CA ASP A 149 -17.91 6.81 6.73
C ASP A 149 -19.32 6.20 6.64
N ARG A 150 -19.99 6.36 5.49
CA ARG A 150 -21.30 5.74 5.21
C ARG A 150 -21.20 4.22 5.07
N MET A 151 -20.20 3.72 4.37
CA MET A 151 -19.94 2.29 4.25
C MET A 151 -19.74 1.67 5.62
N HIS A 152 -18.90 2.25 6.46
CA HIS A 152 -18.70 1.83 7.84
C HIS A 152 -19.98 1.86 8.67
N ALA A 153 -20.79 2.93 8.56
CA ALA A 153 -22.08 2.99 9.25
C ALA A 153 -23.02 1.84 8.85
N CYS A 154 -23.11 1.52 7.56
CA CYS A 154 -23.92 0.39 7.09
C CYS A 154 -23.36 -0.96 7.53
N MET A 155 -22.03 -1.14 7.55
CA MET A 155 -21.41 -2.34 8.09
C MET A 155 -21.70 -2.51 9.59
N ALA A 156 -21.68 -1.40 10.35
CA ALA A 156 -22.01 -1.40 11.77
C ALA A 156 -23.50 -1.76 12.01
N GLU A 157 -24.45 -1.27 11.19
CA GLU A 157 -25.86 -1.71 11.25
C GLU A 157 -26.01 -3.21 11.00
N LEU A 158 -25.20 -3.77 10.10
CA LEU A 158 -25.15 -5.21 9.83
C LEU A 158 -24.42 -6.02 10.91
N GLY A 159 -23.80 -5.36 11.89
CA GLY A 159 -23.02 -5.99 12.93
C GLY A 159 -21.70 -6.60 12.43
N VAL A 160 -21.18 -6.13 11.28
CA VAL A 160 -19.94 -6.64 10.69
C VAL A 160 -18.79 -5.68 10.99
N PRO A 161 -17.79 -6.09 11.80
CA PRO A 161 -16.64 -5.25 12.09
C PRO A 161 -15.62 -5.25 10.95
N LEU A 162 -14.78 -4.22 10.92
CA LEU A 162 -13.58 -4.20 10.08
C LEU A 162 -12.63 -5.32 10.49
N THR A 163 -12.28 -6.15 9.50
CA THR A 163 -11.16 -7.09 9.56
C THR A 163 -9.92 -6.39 9.04
N ARG A 164 -9.01 -6.01 9.95
CA ARG A 164 -7.84 -5.20 9.61
C ARG A 164 -6.74 -6.02 8.94
N GLU A 165 -6.30 -5.56 7.77
CA GLU A 165 -5.17 -6.09 7.01
C GLU A 165 -4.15 -4.98 6.77
N PRO A 166 -3.01 -4.95 7.48
CA PRO A 166 -2.09 -3.81 7.46
C PRO A 166 -1.37 -3.56 6.12
N GLY A 167 -1.57 -4.41 5.12
CA GLY A 167 -1.03 -4.22 3.78
C GLY A 167 -1.89 -3.37 2.85
N PHE A 168 -3.10 -3.00 3.28
CA PHE A 168 -3.89 -1.97 2.61
C PHE A 168 -3.46 -0.61 3.15
N HIS A 169 -3.01 0.28 2.26
CA HIS A 169 -2.46 1.56 2.66
C HIS A 169 -3.24 2.72 2.08
N GLN A 170 -3.87 3.49 2.96
CA GLN A 170 -4.44 4.79 2.63
C GLN A 170 -3.32 5.80 2.34
N PHE A 171 -2.20 5.74 3.05
CA PHE A 171 -1.09 6.69 2.94
C PHE A 171 -1.57 8.14 2.96
N ASP A 172 -2.37 8.50 3.96
CA ASP A 172 -2.65 9.91 4.27
C ASP A 172 -1.39 10.58 4.84
N ILE A 173 -0.39 10.77 3.97
CA ILE A 173 0.91 11.37 4.23
C ILE A 173 1.32 12.27 3.06
N TYR A 174 2.25 13.19 3.31
CA TYR A 174 2.89 14.03 2.29
C TYR A 174 4.40 13.78 2.22
N GLY A 175 5.04 14.23 1.15
CA GLY A 175 6.50 14.15 0.99
C GLY A 175 6.96 12.77 0.55
N ASP A 176 8.12 12.32 1.05
CA ASP A 176 8.78 11.10 0.56
C ASP A 176 8.29 9.83 1.30
N PRO A 177 7.64 8.87 0.60
CA PRO A 177 7.11 7.64 1.19
C PRO A 177 8.20 6.61 1.57
N PHE A 178 9.48 6.89 1.28
CA PHE A 178 10.60 5.97 1.47
C PHE A 178 10.61 5.29 2.84
N GLY A 179 10.44 6.05 3.92
CA GLY A 179 10.50 5.53 5.27
C GLY A 179 9.44 4.47 5.56
N LEU A 180 8.22 4.63 5.02
CA LEU A 180 7.13 3.66 5.16
C LEU A 180 7.40 2.39 4.37
N LEU A 181 7.76 2.53 3.08
CA LEU A 181 7.99 1.37 2.21
C LEU A 181 9.27 0.60 2.57
N ALA A 182 10.32 1.30 3.00
CA ALA A 182 11.59 0.67 3.38
C ALA A 182 11.51 -0.13 4.69
N ALA A 183 10.56 0.21 5.55
CA ALA A 183 10.26 -0.48 6.81
C ALA A 183 8.81 -1.02 6.80
N HIS A 184 8.33 -1.44 5.63
CA HIS A 184 6.98 -1.96 5.48
C HIS A 184 6.76 -3.12 6.48
N PRO A 185 5.59 -3.19 7.15
CA PRO A 185 5.31 -4.24 8.12
C PRO A 185 5.47 -5.64 7.51
N VAL A 186 5.68 -6.64 8.37
CA VAL A 186 5.81 -8.05 7.97
C VAL A 186 4.43 -8.61 7.60
N THR A 187 3.93 -8.19 6.45
CA THR A 187 2.65 -8.56 5.83
C THR A 187 2.76 -8.37 4.31
N PRO A 188 1.96 -9.05 3.47
CA PRO A 188 1.92 -8.72 2.04
C PRO A 188 1.53 -7.26 1.83
N LEU A 189 2.30 -6.52 1.01
CA LEU A 189 1.85 -5.21 0.51
C LEU A 189 0.69 -5.44 -0.46
N VAL A 190 -0.50 -4.94 -0.14
CA VAL A 190 -1.73 -5.18 -0.93
C VAL A 190 -2.05 -4.02 -1.84
N SER A 191 -2.04 -2.80 -1.32
CA SER A 191 -2.41 -1.60 -2.08
C SER A 191 -1.64 -0.38 -1.61
N LEU A 192 -1.53 0.61 -2.49
CA LEU A 192 -0.96 1.93 -2.23
C LEU A 192 -1.90 2.99 -2.82
N HIS A 193 -2.48 3.81 -1.94
CA HIS A 193 -3.02 5.14 -2.21
C HIS A 193 -1.98 6.16 -1.69
N HIS A 194 -2.08 7.48 -1.77
CA HIS A 194 -2.66 8.35 -2.80
C HIS A 194 -1.53 8.74 -3.78
N LEU A 195 -1.35 8.01 -4.88
CA LEU A 195 -0.10 8.05 -5.69
C LEU A 195 0.23 9.43 -6.30
N ASP A 196 -0.78 10.28 -6.44
CA ASP A 196 -0.65 11.62 -7.03
C ASP A 196 -0.29 12.70 -6.00
N LEU A 197 -0.31 12.37 -4.71
CA LEU A 197 -0.18 13.35 -3.62
C LEU A 197 1.23 13.41 -3.02
N PHE A 198 1.92 12.27 -2.94
CA PHE A 198 3.24 12.16 -2.36
C PHE A 198 4.33 12.07 -3.44
N GLU A 199 5.59 12.24 -3.05
CA GLU A 199 6.71 12.19 -4.00
C GLU A 199 6.83 10.79 -4.63
N PRO A 200 7.14 10.67 -5.93
CA PRO A 200 7.24 9.36 -6.59
C PRO A 200 8.11 8.38 -5.80
N VAL A 201 7.66 7.12 -5.67
CA VAL A 201 8.34 6.07 -4.88
C VAL A 201 9.81 5.85 -5.28
N PHE A 202 10.17 6.23 -6.51
CA PHE A 202 11.56 6.33 -6.96
C PHE A 202 11.88 7.78 -7.36
N PRO A 203 13.06 8.30 -6.98
CA PRO A 203 13.44 9.66 -7.34
C PRO A 203 13.63 9.81 -8.86
N ASN A 204 13.42 11.04 -9.36
CA ASN A 204 13.62 11.42 -10.77
C ASN A 204 12.76 10.63 -11.78
N MET A 205 11.55 10.23 -11.37
CA MET A 205 10.59 9.52 -12.21
C MET A 205 9.22 10.19 -12.11
N THR A 206 8.37 9.98 -13.11
CA THR A 206 6.94 10.31 -12.98
C THR A 206 6.28 9.31 -11.99
N PRO A 207 5.14 9.65 -11.36
CA PRO A 207 4.42 8.71 -10.50
C PRO A 207 4.12 7.38 -11.20
N ALA A 208 3.65 7.44 -12.46
CA ALA A 208 3.33 6.25 -13.25
C ALA A 208 4.57 5.38 -13.55
N ASP A 209 5.70 5.97 -13.94
CA ASP A 209 6.95 5.23 -14.18
C ASP A 209 7.49 4.61 -12.89
N ALA A 210 7.38 5.33 -11.77
CA ALA A 210 7.83 4.86 -10.47
C ALA A 210 7.02 3.64 -10.01
N VAL A 211 5.70 3.67 -10.18
CA VAL A 211 4.82 2.53 -9.92
C VAL A 211 5.15 1.36 -10.85
N ASN A 212 5.30 1.60 -12.16
CA ASN A 212 5.66 0.55 -13.11
C ASN A 212 6.95 -0.16 -12.69
N ARG A 213 7.97 0.60 -12.27
CA ARG A 213 9.23 0.07 -11.75
C ARG A 213 9.04 -0.74 -10.47
N LEU A 214 8.23 -0.26 -9.52
CA LEU A 214 7.96 -0.95 -8.25
C LEU A 214 7.30 -2.33 -8.50
N PHE A 215 6.53 -2.44 -9.58
CA PHE A 215 5.80 -3.66 -9.93
C PHE A 215 6.62 -4.67 -10.74
N GLU A 216 7.73 -4.30 -11.36
CA GLU A 216 8.61 -5.25 -12.07
C GLU A 216 9.02 -6.48 -11.23
N PRO A 217 9.55 -6.33 -9.99
CA PRO A 217 9.95 -7.47 -9.16
C PRO A 217 8.77 -8.33 -8.72
N THR A 218 7.55 -7.80 -8.68
CA THR A 218 6.35 -8.56 -8.26
C THR A 218 6.04 -9.71 -9.22
N ARG A 219 6.45 -9.60 -10.49
CA ARG A 219 6.34 -10.67 -11.50
C ARG A 219 7.16 -11.91 -11.17
N PHE A 220 8.17 -11.76 -10.30
CA PHE A 220 9.05 -12.86 -9.87
C PHE A 220 8.70 -13.34 -8.46
N ASP A 221 8.36 -12.42 -7.55
CA ASP A 221 7.93 -12.74 -6.21
C ASP A 221 7.14 -11.60 -5.55
N SER A 222 5.85 -11.51 -5.88
CA SER A 222 4.93 -10.52 -5.30
C SER A 222 4.85 -10.57 -3.78
N ALA A 223 5.04 -11.74 -3.16
CA ALA A 223 4.99 -11.90 -1.71
C ALA A 223 6.11 -11.14 -0.98
N ALA A 224 7.23 -10.89 -1.66
CA ALA A 224 8.42 -10.29 -1.08
C ALA A 224 8.55 -8.78 -1.32
N ILE A 225 7.66 -8.16 -2.11
CA ILE A 225 7.75 -6.72 -2.41
C ILE A 225 7.67 -5.89 -1.13
N ALA A 226 8.58 -4.91 -1.04
CA ALA A 226 8.81 -4.02 0.09
C ALA A 226 9.23 -4.71 1.41
N GLN A 227 9.39 -6.04 1.42
CA GLN A 227 9.65 -6.78 2.66
C GLN A 227 11.05 -6.52 3.17
N GLN A 228 11.12 -6.09 4.43
CA GLN A 228 12.36 -5.75 5.09
C GLN A 228 13.11 -7.02 5.55
N SER A 229 14.40 -7.04 5.31
CA SER A 229 15.35 -8.00 5.88
C SER A 229 16.58 -7.23 6.36
N ILE A 230 17.05 -7.54 7.56
CA ILE A 230 18.14 -6.81 8.21
C ILE A 230 19.32 -7.76 8.39
N CYS A 231 20.52 -7.33 7.97
CA CYS A 231 21.75 -8.05 8.21
C CYS A 231 22.87 -7.14 8.69
N TYR A 232 23.92 -7.74 9.25
CA TYR A 232 25.07 -7.06 9.83
C TYR A 232 26.35 -7.52 9.13
N VAL A 233 27.06 -6.59 8.48
CA VAL A 233 28.30 -6.88 7.77
C VAL A 233 29.47 -6.67 8.72
N GLU A 234 30.10 -7.76 9.15
CA GLU A 234 31.26 -7.78 10.07
C GLU A 234 31.05 -6.97 11.37
N GLY A 235 29.81 -6.76 11.79
CA GLY A 235 29.47 -5.87 12.91
C GLY A 235 29.80 -4.38 12.68
N LYS A 236 30.23 -4.02 11.47
CA LYS A 236 30.59 -2.65 11.08
C LYS A 236 29.39 -1.91 10.50
N TRP A 237 28.59 -2.57 9.67
CA TRP A 237 27.45 -1.94 9.00
C TRP A 237 26.16 -2.70 9.24
N THR A 238 25.06 -1.96 9.34
CA THR A 238 23.71 -2.48 9.25
C THR A 238 23.20 -2.31 7.84
N VAL A 239 22.68 -3.38 7.27
CA VAL A 239 22.14 -3.40 5.91
C VAL A 239 20.68 -3.81 6.01
N SER A 240 19.80 -2.96 5.50
CA SER A 240 18.36 -3.21 5.45
C SER A 240 17.93 -3.29 4.02
N VAL A 241 17.43 -4.45 3.61
CA VAL A 241 16.89 -4.70 2.27
C VAL A 241 15.38 -4.69 2.36
N SER A 242 14.74 -3.73 1.70
CA SER A 242 13.32 -3.77 1.35
C SER A 242 13.24 -4.33 -0.08
N TRP A 243 12.93 -5.62 -0.20
CA TRP A 243 13.12 -6.33 -1.47
C TRP A 243 12.22 -5.78 -2.58
N GLY A 244 12.77 -5.59 -3.78
CA GLY A 244 12.10 -4.93 -4.90
C GLY A 244 11.93 -3.40 -4.77
N PHE A 245 12.33 -2.78 -3.64
CA PHE A 245 12.20 -1.34 -3.43
C PHE A 245 13.54 -0.64 -3.19
N ALA A 246 14.19 -0.87 -2.05
CA ALA A 246 15.42 -0.16 -1.68
C ALA A 246 16.31 -0.94 -0.71
N VAL A 247 17.61 -0.60 -0.71
CA VAL A 247 18.58 -1.04 0.29
C VAL A 247 19.13 0.18 1.03
N GLN A 248 19.22 0.08 2.36
CA GLN A 248 19.90 1.05 3.21
C GLN A 248 21.18 0.40 3.77
N VAL A 249 22.33 1.06 3.60
CA VAL A 249 23.58 0.69 4.28
C VAL A 249 23.91 1.78 5.30
N ILE A 250 23.99 1.41 6.57
CA ILE A 250 24.16 2.32 7.71
C ILE A 250 25.44 1.94 8.45
N ARG A 251 26.26 2.93 8.83
CA ARG A 251 27.43 2.68 9.68
C ARG A 251 27.02 2.32 11.11
N GLY A 252 27.72 1.35 11.67
CA GLY A 252 27.44 0.80 12.99
C GLY A 252 26.31 -0.21 13.00
N VAL A 253 26.00 -0.69 14.20
CA VAL A 253 24.92 -1.64 14.46
C VAL A 253 23.67 -0.87 14.90
N VAL A 254 22.65 -0.88 14.06
CA VAL A 254 21.30 -0.40 14.37
C VAL A 254 20.44 -1.61 14.72
N THR A 255 19.73 -1.54 15.85
CA THR A 255 18.94 -2.67 16.34
C THR A 255 17.75 -2.95 15.42
N PRO A 256 17.26 -4.20 15.33
CA PRO A 256 16.07 -4.51 14.53
C PRO A 256 14.85 -3.70 14.97
N ARG A 257 14.67 -3.53 16.28
CA ARG A 257 13.62 -2.67 16.86
C ARG A 257 13.63 -1.24 16.33
N GLU A 258 14.81 -0.70 16.03
CA GLU A 258 14.92 0.64 15.43
C GLU A 258 14.74 0.58 13.92
N MET A 259 15.25 -0.45 13.24
CA MET A 259 15.12 -0.60 11.79
C MET A 259 13.68 -0.85 11.32
N GLU A 260 12.85 -1.52 12.13
CA GLU A 260 11.42 -1.75 11.87
C GLU A 260 10.58 -0.49 12.04
N LEU A 261 11.12 0.59 12.63
CA LEU A 261 10.43 1.88 12.71
C LEU A 261 10.64 2.65 11.40
N PRO A 262 9.56 3.08 10.72
CA PRO A 262 9.66 3.96 9.58
C PRO A 262 10.47 5.21 9.90
N ALA A 263 11.47 5.49 9.06
CA ALA A 263 12.25 6.72 9.13
C ALA A 263 11.37 7.91 8.72
N ARG A 264 11.47 9.03 9.43
CA ARG A 264 10.72 10.26 9.10
C ARG A 264 11.24 10.92 7.81
N THR A 265 10.78 10.42 6.66
CA THR A 265 10.96 11.02 5.31
C THR A 265 9.67 11.69 4.80
N PHE A 266 8.55 11.38 5.43
CA PHE A 266 7.20 11.85 5.12
C PHE A 266 6.66 12.78 6.22
N GLN A 267 5.61 13.53 5.87
CA GLN A 267 4.86 14.41 6.77
C GLN A 267 3.44 13.88 6.95
N ASN A 268 2.79 14.27 8.04
CA ASN A 268 1.42 13.87 8.37
C ASN A 268 0.40 14.61 7.50
N TRP A 269 -0.76 13.98 7.24
CA TRP A 269 -1.93 14.60 6.62
C TRP A 269 -2.33 15.94 7.23
N TYR A 270 -2.13 16.11 8.53
CA TYR A 270 -2.30 17.38 9.22
C TYR A 270 -0.91 17.94 9.60
N PRO A 271 -0.34 18.86 8.79
CA PRO A 271 1.03 19.35 9.01
C PRO A 271 1.24 19.96 10.40
N SER A 272 0.21 20.59 10.96
CA SER A 272 0.24 21.18 12.31
C SER A 272 0.40 20.15 13.44
N ALA A 273 0.15 18.87 13.18
CA ALA A 273 0.17 17.79 14.17
C ALA A 273 1.20 16.68 13.85
N ASP A 274 2.14 16.99 12.94
CA ASP A 274 3.09 16.07 12.35
C ASP A 274 3.91 15.21 13.34
N TYR A 275 4.26 15.76 14.50
CA TYR A 275 5.18 15.14 15.44
C TYR A 275 4.55 14.08 16.37
N LYS A 276 3.22 13.92 16.39
CA LYS A 276 2.52 13.00 17.32
C LYS A 276 1.38 12.17 16.73
N GLU A 277 0.91 12.48 15.53
CA GLU A 277 -0.38 11.98 15.05
C GLU A 277 -0.28 10.88 13.99
N PHE A 278 0.71 9.99 14.05
CA PHE A 278 0.68 8.75 13.25
C PHE A 278 0.01 7.63 14.03
N SER A 279 -0.67 6.73 13.33
CA SER A 279 -1.24 5.51 13.94
C SER A 279 -0.18 4.45 14.29
N PHE A 280 1.11 4.76 14.09
CA PHE A 280 2.26 3.91 14.34
C PHE A 280 3.47 4.72 14.82
N ASN A 281 4.46 4.03 15.40
CA ASN A 281 5.70 4.65 15.86
C ASN A 281 6.65 4.90 14.69
N THR A 282 7.38 6.02 14.76
CA THR A 282 8.37 6.42 13.76
C THR A 282 9.72 6.68 14.43
N ARG A 283 10.78 6.82 13.64
CA ARG A 283 12.10 7.26 14.11
C ARG A 283 12.66 8.39 13.27
N ALA A 284 13.52 9.21 13.87
CA ALA A 284 14.32 10.16 13.10
C ALA A 284 15.12 9.44 11.99
N LEU A 285 15.32 10.12 10.86
CA LEU A 285 16.06 9.58 9.72
C LEU A 285 17.45 9.08 10.13
N PHE A 286 18.15 9.86 10.95
CA PHE A 286 19.37 9.48 11.66
C PHE A 286 19.50 10.27 12.96
N ARG A 287 20.01 9.65 14.03
CA ARG A 287 20.33 10.33 15.30
C ARG A 287 21.71 10.96 15.30
N GLN A 288 22.63 10.37 14.56
CA GLN A 288 24.03 10.78 14.43
C GLN A 288 24.34 10.94 12.94
N PRO A 289 25.06 11.99 12.51
CA PRO A 289 25.40 12.19 11.10
C PRO A 289 26.06 10.95 10.46
N CYS A 290 26.94 10.27 11.20
CA CYS A 290 27.59 9.03 10.77
C CYS A 290 26.64 7.90 10.37
N GLN A 291 25.43 7.88 10.95
CA GLN A 291 24.39 6.88 10.73
C GLN A 291 23.37 7.30 9.66
N LYS A 292 23.57 8.43 8.97
CA LYS A 292 22.77 8.75 7.78
C LYS A 292 22.92 7.59 6.79
N PRO A 293 21.80 6.97 6.34
CA PRO A 293 21.86 5.80 5.46
C PRO A 293 22.40 6.18 4.08
N PHE A 294 23.18 5.27 3.50
CA PHE A 294 23.42 5.24 2.06
C PHE A 294 22.28 4.45 1.43
N VAL A 295 21.51 5.10 0.56
CA VAL A 295 20.31 4.54 -0.05
C VAL A 295 20.62 4.06 -1.45
N TYR A 296 20.14 2.86 -1.77
CA TYR A 296 20.25 2.24 -3.09
C TYR A 296 18.84 1.85 -3.53
N TYR A 297 18.36 2.43 -4.62
CA TYR A 297 17.04 2.13 -5.15
C TYR A 297 17.08 0.94 -6.10
N PHE A 298 16.03 0.13 -6.07
CA PHE A 298 15.83 -0.97 -7.00
C PHE A 298 16.00 -0.48 -8.44
N SER A 299 16.72 -1.27 -9.23
CA SER A 299 17.05 -0.95 -10.61
C SER A 299 16.51 -1.94 -11.60
N THR A 300 16.89 -3.21 -11.45
CA THR A 300 16.54 -4.29 -12.37
C THR A 300 16.38 -5.60 -11.62
N VAL A 301 15.57 -6.49 -12.18
CA VAL A 301 15.37 -7.87 -11.69
C VAL A 301 15.57 -8.86 -12.83
N ARG A 302 16.20 -10.00 -12.53
CA ARG A 302 16.25 -11.15 -13.42
C ARG A 302 16.13 -12.46 -12.64
N TYR A 303 15.67 -13.50 -13.31
CA TYR A 303 15.69 -14.86 -12.76
C TYR A 303 16.92 -15.60 -13.28
N ASP A 304 17.79 -16.02 -12.37
CA ASP A 304 18.91 -16.90 -12.65
C ASP A 304 18.45 -18.35 -12.54
N LYS A 305 18.42 -19.04 -13.69
CA LYS A 305 17.96 -20.42 -13.80
C LYS A 305 18.95 -21.40 -13.16
N ASP A 306 20.24 -21.11 -13.19
CA ASP A 306 21.27 -22.04 -12.72
C ASP A 306 21.27 -22.12 -11.18
N SER A 307 21.02 -20.99 -10.53
CA SER A 307 20.95 -20.90 -9.07
C SER A 307 19.52 -20.94 -8.49
N GLU A 308 18.49 -21.01 -9.35
CA GLU A 308 17.07 -20.92 -9.01
C GLU A 308 16.74 -19.70 -8.12
N ARG A 309 17.30 -18.54 -8.44
CA ARG A 309 17.18 -17.32 -7.64
C ARG A 309 16.83 -16.11 -8.49
N THR A 310 16.06 -15.20 -7.90
CA THR A 310 16.00 -13.83 -8.38
C THR A 310 17.28 -13.10 -8.01
N VAL A 311 17.79 -12.33 -8.97
CA VAL A 311 18.91 -11.41 -8.81
C VAL A 311 18.36 -10.01 -9.01
N THR A 312 18.40 -9.19 -7.98
CA THR A 312 17.95 -7.79 -8.02
C THR A 312 19.14 -6.85 -7.83
N ASP A 313 19.24 -5.85 -8.70
CA ASP A 313 20.26 -4.81 -8.66
C ASP A 313 19.67 -3.55 -8.04
N TYR A 314 20.46 -2.88 -7.18
CA TYR A 314 20.10 -1.62 -6.55
C TYR A 314 21.22 -0.60 -6.77
N VAL A 315 20.88 0.58 -7.26
CA VAL A 315 21.84 1.63 -7.62
C VAL A 315 21.80 2.74 -6.59
N ARG A 316 22.99 3.21 -6.20
CA ARG A 316 23.15 4.26 -5.19
C ARG A 316 22.45 5.55 -5.63
N GLN A 317 21.67 6.13 -4.72
CA GLN A 317 21.18 7.50 -4.88
C GLN A 317 22.33 8.48 -4.65
N THR A 318 22.63 9.29 -5.66
CA THR A 318 23.65 10.34 -5.56
C THR A 318 23.23 11.34 -4.49
N SER A 319 23.97 11.36 -3.38
CA SER A 319 23.78 12.31 -2.28
C SER A 319 25.12 12.52 -1.59
N GLU A 320 25.32 13.72 -1.03
CA GLU A 320 26.51 14.02 -0.25
C GLU A 320 26.65 13.03 0.91
N ALA A 321 27.80 12.38 0.96
CA ALA A 321 28.14 11.48 2.04
C ALA A 321 28.15 12.26 3.37
N PRO A 322 27.60 11.69 4.45
CA PRO A 322 27.59 12.37 5.73
C PRO A 322 29.01 12.60 6.23
N GLN A 323 29.31 13.82 6.69
CA GLN A 323 30.51 14.07 7.45
C GLN A 323 30.50 13.21 8.72
N CYS A 324 31.46 12.28 8.80
CA CYS A 324 31.52 11.31 9.88
C CYS A 324 32.90 11.29 10.52
N LYS A 325 32.93 11.38 11.85
CA LYS A 325 34.17 11.36 12.66
C LYS A 325 34.50 9.96 13.21
N TRP A 326 33.64 8.97 12.98
CA TRP A 326 33.91 7.60 13.44
C TRP A 326 35.08 7.02 12.67
N LYS A 327 36.00 6.34 13.39
CA LYS A 327 37.11 5.59 12.80
C LYS A 327 36.59 4.25 12.25
N MET A 328 35.68 4.32 11.29
CA MET A 328 35.00 3.19 10.68
C MET A 328 35.00 3.37 9.16
N GLU A 329 35.11 2.26 8.44
CA GLU A 329 35.08 2.25 6.99
C GLU A 329 33.76 2.84 6.46
N SER A 330 33.89 3.68 5.44
CA SER A 330 32.78 4.31 4.74
C SER A 330 32.24 3.39 3.64
N PRO A 331 30.95 3.07 3.58
CA PRO A 331 30.37 2.33 2.46
C PRO A 331 30.16 3.21 1.21
N GLU A 332 30.69 4.44 1.18
CA GLU A 332 30.52 5.39 0.09
C GLU A 332 31.04 4.88 -1.27
N TYR A 333 32.07 4.04 -1.27
CA TYR A 333 32.60 3.46 -2.50
C TYR A 333 31.66 2.42 -3.14
N ILE A 334 30.63 1.96 -2.42
CA ILE A 334 29.67 0.99 -2.95
C ILE A 334 28.69 1.76 -3.84
N GLU A 335 28.72 1.49 -5.14
CA GLU A 335 27.80 2.09 -6.12
C GLU A 335 26.55 1.24 -6.37
N ARG A 336 26.68 -0.09 -6.19
CA ARG A 336 25.63 -1.06 -6.47
C ARG A 336 25.56 -2.15 -5.41
N VAL A 337 24.34 -2.55 -5.07
CA VAL A 337 24.08 -3.72 -4.23
C VAL A 337 23.34 -4.75 -5.08
N VAL A 338 23.75 -6.03 -4.98
CA VAL A 338 23.08 -7.13 -5.67
C VAL A 338 22.51 -8.09 -4.62
N VAL A 339 21.21 -8.34 -4.70
CA VAL A 339 20.53 -9.23 -3.76
C VAL A 339 20.13 -10.52 -4.48
N TYR A 340 20.53 -11.65 -3.90
CA TYR A 340 20.19 -12.98 -4.38
C TYR A 340 19.15 -13.58 -3.45
N LYS A 341 17.98 -13.89 -4.00
CA LYS A 341 16.86 -14.41 -3.24
C LYS A 341 16.22 -15.58 -3.95
N LYS A 342 15.88 -16.64 -3.23
CA LYS A 342 15.00 -17.70 -3.75
C LYS A 342 13.55 -17.18 -3.69
N PRO A 343 12.77 -17.23 -4.79
CA PRO A 343 11.34 -16.89 -4.72
C PRO A 343 10.63 -17.75 -3.68
N ASP A 344 9.76 -17.13 -2.88
CA ASP A 344 8.89 -17.84 -1.94
C ASP A 344 7.48 -17.24 -1.97
N PRO A 345 6.64 -17.64 -2.94
CA PRO A 345 5.24 -17.21 -3.01
C PRO A 345 4.42 -17.61 -1.77
N SER A 346 4.94 -18.55 -0.95
CA SER A 346 4.33 -19.08 0.26
C SER A 346 4.85 -18.42 1.54
N LEU A 347 5.65 -17.35 1.43
CA LEU A 347 6.30 -16.65 2.55
C LEU A 347 5.38 -16.42 3.75
N TRP A 348 4.12 -16.12 3.47
CA TRP A 348 3.08 -15.75 4.43
C TRP A 348 2.26 -16.92 4.99
N ASN A 349 2.46 -18.14 4.49
CA ASN A 349 1.76 -19.35 4.93
C ASN A 349 2.51 -20.08 6.05
N LYS A 350 3.67 -19.58 6.47
CA LYS A 350 4.56 -20.17 7.47
C LYS A 350 4.95 -19.09 8.48
N VAL A 351 5.26 -19.49 9.72
CA VAL A 351 5.99 -18.61 10.65
C VAL A 351 7.40 -18.45 10.08
N SER A 352 7.68 -17.34 9.38
CA SER A 352 8.80 -17.21 8.45
C SER A 352 10.12 -16.87 9.15
N ASN A 353 11.20 -17.55 8.75
CA ASN A 353 12.58 -17.05 8.85
C ASN A 353 12.94 -16.42 7.48
N LEU A 354 13.10 -15.10 7.41
CA LEU A 354 13.52 -14.39 6.20
C LEU A 354 15.05 -14.49 6.04
N ASN A 355 15.54 -15.50 5.32
CA ASN A 355 16.96 -15.62 4.97
C ASN A 355 17.20 -15.04 3.56
N VAL A 356 17.87 -13.89 3.46
CA VAL A 356 18.29 -13.26 2.20
C VAL A 356 19.82 -13.22 2.13
N LEU A 357 20.41 -13.66 1.02
CA LEU A 357 21.84 -13.53 0.77
C LEU A 357 22.13 -12.23 0.03
N ILE A 358 22.99 -11.39 0.59
CA ILE A 358 23.33 -10.07 0.05
C ILE A 358 24.80 -10.07 -0.36
N VAL A 359 25.07 -9.63 -1.59
CA VAL A 359 26.44 -9.53 -2.13
C VAL A 359 26.67 -8.10 -2.60
N PHE A 360 27.75 -7.48 -2.14
CA PHE A 360 28.16 -6.14 -2.56
C PHE A 360 29.05 -6.24 -3.80
N TYR A 361 28.75 -5.45 -4.83
CA TYR A 361 29.65 -5.27 -5.97
C TYR A 361 30.16 -3.82 -5.98
N VAL A 362 31.48 -3.67 -6.01
CA VAL A 362 32.15 -2.38 -6.20
C VAL A 362 32.63 -2.35 -7.65
N CYS A 363 31.94 -1.62 -8.53
CA CYS A 363 32.49 -1.29 -9.83
C CYS A 363 33.43 -0.09 -9.65
N ASN A 364 34.72 -0.35 -9.41
CA ASN A 364 35.72 0.68 -9.64
C ASN A 364 35.94 0.75 -11.16
N TYR A 365 35.54 1.85 -11.79
CA TYR A 365 35.98 2.19 -13.15
C TYR A 365 37.27 2.98 -13.11
#